data_AF-A0A086LIR2-F1
#
_entry.id   AF-A0A086LIR2-F1
#
_cell.length_a   1.000
_cell.length_b   1.000
_cell.length_c   1.000
_cell.angle_alpha   90.00
_cell.angle_beta   90.00
_cell.angle_gamma   90.00
#
_symmetry.space_group_name_H-M   'P 1'
#
loop_
_entity.id
_entity.type
_entity.pdbx_description
1 polymer ?
#
loop_
_entity_poly.entity_id
_entity_poly.type
_entity_poly.pdbx_seq_one_letter_code
_entity_poly.pdbx_strand_id
1 'polypeptide(L)'
;MQPDPKSLTAYHCTDTNIENCKTVVNLTEVMPSFAKSWWTQDDKNGKAPKLVIPEGGFPAQEETIVLGCNVRSKVSSKGQKEEPNTTATLPTCRVKVTLTAQPAASHAPTPSCLGLLAVVFTPFVSFGAY
;
A
#
# COMPACT_ATOMS: atom_id res chain seq x y z
N MET A 1 -17.45 2.92 6.00
CA MET A 1 -16.26 3.76 6.28
C MET A 1 -16.27 5.01 5.42
N GLN A 2 -16.23 6.18 6.05
CA GLN A 2 -16.00 7.45 5.35
C GLN A 2 -14.50 7.80 5.39
N PRO A 3 -13.89 8.32 4.31
CA PRO A 3 -12.55 8.89 4.37
C PRO A 3 -12.49 9.92 5.49
N ASP A 4 -11.50 9.78 6.36
CA ASP A 4 -11.24 10.70 7.46
C ASP A 4 -9.73 10.67 7.76
N PRO A 5 -9.10 11.80 8.11
CA PRO A 5 -7.68 11.83 8.45
C PRO A 5 -7.28 10.96 9.65
N LYS A 6 -8.25 10.47 10.43
CA LYS A 6 -8.04 9.52 11.52
C LYS A 6 -8.44 8.09 11.16
N SER A 7 -8.99 7.85 9.97
CA SER A 7 -9.40 6.51 9.54
C SER A 7 -8.18 5.62 9.30
N LEU A 8 -8.20 4.44 9.91
CA LEU A 8 -7.18 3.41 9.73
C LEU A 8 -7.71 2.17 9.02
N THR A 9 -8.98 2.19 8.60
CA THR A 9 -9.69 1.01 8.10
C THR A 9 -10.35 1.27 6.75
N ALA A 10 -10.48 0.23 5.94
CA ALA A 10 -11.24 0.23 4.70
C ALA A 10 -12.01 -1.10 4.56
N TYR A 11 -12.97 -1.15 3.63
CA TYR A 11 -13.50 -2.45 3.22
C TYR A 11 -12.51 -3.09 2.25
N HIS A 12 -12.19 -4.35 2.47
CA HIS A 12 -11.41 -5.15 1.53
C HIS A 12 -12.35 -5.93 0.61
N CYS A 13 -11.96 -6.01 -0.65
CA CYS A 13 -12.69 -6.75 -1.67
C CYS A 13 -11.77 -7.86 -2.21
N THR A 14 -12.08 -9.11 -1.88
CA THR A 14 -11.41 -10.27 -2.50
C THR A 14 -11.96 -10.58 -3.90
N ASP A 15 -13.15 -10.05 -4.21
CA ASP A 15 -13.83 -10.24 -5.49
C ASP A 15 -13.89 -8.95 -6.29
N THR A 16 -14.08 -9.08 -7.61
CA THR A 16 -14.31 -7.93 -8.51
C THR A 16 -15.64 -7.21 -8.26
N ASN A 17 -16.58 -7.87 -7.56
CA ASN A 17 -17.88 -7.31 -7.23
C ASN A 17 -17.83 -6.50 -5.92
N ILE A 18 -17.82 -5.17 -6.06
CA ILE A 18 -17.77 -4.25 -4.93
C ILE A 18 -19.02 -4.24 -4.03
N GLU A 19 -20.11 -4.87 -4.45
CA GLU A 19 -21.38 -4.93 -3.71
C GLU A 19 -21.29 -5.84 -2.47
N ASN A 20 -20.28 -6.74 -2.44
CA ASN A 20 -20.13 -7.75 -1.39
C ASN A 20 -18.92 -7.51 -0.47
N CYS A 21 -18.22 -6.37 -0.59
CA CYS A 21 -17.07 -6.07 0.26
C CYS A 21 -17.52 -5.77 1.69
N LYS A 22 -17.59 -6.80 2.52
CA LYS A 22 -18.06 -6.70 3.91
C LYS A 22 -16.93 -6.84 4.92
N THR A 23 -15.76 -7.30 4.49
CA THR A 23 -14.59 -7.45 5.33
C THR A 23 -13.99 -6.09 5.61
N VAL A 24 -13.96 -5.70 6.89
CA VAL A 24 -13.24 -4.50 7.33
C VAL A 24 -11.82 -4.92 7.65
N VAL A 25 -10.85 -4.23 7.06
CA VAL A 25 -9.42 -4.46 7.30
C VAL A 25 -8.76 -3.17 7.73
N ASN A 26 -7.66 -3.28 8.46
CA ASN A 26 -6.76 -2.14 8.65
C ASN A 26 -6.01 -1.85 7.35
N LEU A 27 -5.76 -0.56 7.08
CA LEU A 27 -4.96 -0.14 5.93
C LEU A 27 -3.52 -0.65 6.01
N THR A 28 -3.03 -0.99 7.21
CA THR A 28 -1.73 -1.66 7.41
C THR A 28 -1.73 -3.13 6.99
N GLU A 29 -2.90 -3.78 6.91
CA GLU A 29 -2.98 -5.16 6.40
C GLU A 29 -2.87 -5.18 4.87
N VAL A 30 -3.39 -4.13 4.22
CA VAL A 30 -3.33 -3.96 2.76
C VAL A 30 -2.01 -3.34 2.32
N MET A 31 -1.60 -2.24 2.98
CA MET A 31 -0.35 -1.53 2.75
C MET A 31 0.49 -1.59 4.03
N PRO A 32 1.42 -2.55 4.18
CA PRO A 32 2.18 -2.76 5.41
C PRO A 32 2.90 -1.52 5.95
N SER A 33 3.36 -0.65 5.06
CA SER A 33 4.07 0.61 5.40
C SER A 33 3.13 1.77 5.72
N PHE A 34 1.81 1.56 5.70
CA PHE A 34 0.82 2.62 5.88
C PHE A 34 1.05 3.37 7.20
N ALA A 35 1.11 4.69 7.10
CA ALA A 35 1.15 5.58 8.23
C ALA A 35 -0.04 6.53 8.20
N LYS A 36 -0.57 6.88 9.38
CA LYS A 36 -1.68 7.82 9.52
C LYS A 36 -1.42 9.17 8.86
N SER A 37 -0.16 9.60 8.78
CA SER A 37 0.28 10.83 8.10
C SER A 37 0.04 10.84 6.59
N TRP A 38 -0.25 9.68 5.98
CA TRP A 38 -0.62 9.59 4.57
C TRP A 38 -1.99 10.21 4.29
N TRP A 39 -2.86 10.25 5.30
CA TRP A 39 -4.06 11.06 5.22
C TRP A 39 -3.75 12.53 5.49
N THR A 40 -4.09 13.35 4.50
CA THR A 40 -3.95 14.80 4.51
C THR A 40 -5.32 15.42 4.19
N GLN A 41 -5.36 16.75 4.11
CA GLN A 41 -6.54 17.48 3.66
C GLN A 41 -6.22 18.21 2.36
N ASP A 42 -7.18 18.23 1.44
CA ASP A 42 -7.12 19.06 0.25
C ASP A 42 -7.72 20.44 0.56
N ASP A 43 -6.86 21.43 0.81
CA ASP A 43 -7.27 22.79 1.11
C ASP A 43 -7.99 23.47 -0.07
N LYS A 44 -7.78 23.02 -1.31
CA LYS A 44 -8.47 23.56 -2.49
C LYS A 44 -9.88 23.01 -2.64
N ASN A 45 -10.16 21.86 -2.02
CA ASN A 45 -11.46 21.19 -2.07
C ASN A 45 -12.11 21.13 -0.69
N GLY A 46 -12.21 22.29 -0.01
CA GLY A 46 -12.95 22.40 1.25
C GLY A 46 -12.42 21.51 2.39
N LYS A 47 -11.12 21.22 2.41
CA LYS A 47 -10.45 20.32 3.36
C LYS A 47 -10.90 18.87 3.27
N ALA A 48 -11.28 18.43 2.06
CA ALA A 48 -11.63 17.03 1.80
C ALA A 48 -10.45 16.10 2.17
N PRO A 49 -10.70 14.92 2.77
CA PRO A 49 -9.64 13.96 3.08
C PRO A 49 -8.93 13.48 1.81
N LYS A 50 -7.60 13.43 1.85
CA LYS A 50 -6.75 13.01 0.74
C LYS A 50 -5.75 11.97 1.20
N LEU A 51 -5.78 10.78 0.59
CA LEU A 51 -4.77 9.74 0.83
C LEU A 51 -3.58 9.96 -0.12
N VAL A 52 -2.39 10.11 0.44
CA VAL A 52 -1.14 10.26 -0.30
C VAL A 52 -0.23 9.09 0.04
N ILE A 53 -0.06 8.18 -0.91
CA ILE A 53 0.80 7.01 -0.76
C ILE A 53 2.21 7.39 -1.25
N PRO A 54 3.25 7.32 -0.41
CA PRO A 54 4.62 7.59 -0.82
C PRO A 54 5.16 6.48 -1.73
N GLU A 55 6.27 6.76 -2.39
CA GLU A 55 7.02 5.75 -3.14
C GLU A 55 7.45 4.61 -2.19
N GLY A 56 7.25 3.35 -2.62
CA GLY A 56 7.45 2.16 -1.76
C GLY A 56 6.36 1.95 -0.69
N GLY A 57 5.32 2.78 -0.66
CA GLY A 57 4.16 2.61 0.22
C GLY A 57 3.07 1.69 -0.34
N PHE A 58 3.20 1.28 -1.60
CA PHE A 58 2.26 0.40 -2.30
C PHE A 58 2.41 -1.05 -1.83
N PRO A 59 1.32 -1.85 -1.91
CA PRO A 59 1.34 -3.26 -1.50
C PRO A 59 2.28 -4.11 -2.38
N ALA A 60 2.70 -5.27 -1.88
CA ALA A 60 3.53 -6.21 -2.65
C ALA A 60 2.76 -6.92 -3.78
N GLN A 61 1.43 -7.02 -3.65
CA GLN A 61 0.52 -7.57 -4.63
C GLN A 61 -0.60 -6.56 -4.91
N GLU A 62 -1.29 -6.70 -6.04
CA GLU A 62 -2.43 -5.83 -6.33
C GLU A 62 -3.54 -6.08 -5.32
N GLU A 63 -4.06 -5.00 -4.73
CA GLU A 63 -5.09 -5.05 -3.71
C GLU A 63 -6.25 -4.11 -4.07
N THR A 64 -7.47 -4.49 -3.73
CA THR A 64 -8.66 -3.65 -3.93
C THR A 64 -9.34 -3.34 -2.61
N ILE A 65 -9.50 -2.06 -2.34
CA ILE A 65 -10.25 -1.55 -1.19
C ILE A 65 -11.44 -0.71 -1.65
N VAL A 66 -12.46 -0.64 -0.80
CA VAL A 66 -13.59 0.26 -0.98
C VAL A 66 -13.64 1.27 0.16
N LEU A 67 -13.67 2.53 -0.24
CA LEU A 67 -13.98 3.68 0.61
C LEU A 67 -15.33 4.23 0.17
N GLY A 68 -15.88 5.21 0.89
CA GLY A 68 -17.12 5.82 0.42
C GLY A 68 -17.63 6.94 1.27
N CYS A 69 -18.78 7.49 0.93
CA CYS A 69 -19.44 8.50 1.76
C CYS A 69 -20.91 8.15 1.94
N ASN A 70 -21.43 8.55 3.09
CA ASN A 70 -22.86 8.47 3.37
C ASN A 70 -23.44 9.87 3.27
N VAL A 71 -24.68 9.96 2.82
CA VAL A 71 -25.41 11.23 2.85
C VAL A 71 -25.51 11.67 4.30
N ARG A 72 -25.03 12.89 4.60
CA ARG A 72 -25.22 13.48 5.93
C ARG A 72 -26.70 13.78 6.12
N SER A 73 -27.39 13.00 6.94
CA SER A 73 -28.72 13.36 7.42
C SER A 73 -28.61 14.64 8.25
N LYS A 74 -29.48 15.63 8.02
CA LYS A 74 -29.57 16.89 8.80
C LYS A 74 -30.05 16.68 10.26
N VAL A 75 -29.91 15.47 10.82
CA VAL A 75 -30.26 15.19 12.22
C VAL A 75 -28.97 15.19 13.04
N SER A 76 -28.88 16.24 13.86
CA SER A 76 -27.89 16.58 14.88
C SER A 76 -26.91 15.51 15.33
N SER A 77 -25.66 15.97 15.48
CA SER A 77 -24.66 15.51 16.43
C SER A 77 -25.29 15.01 17.74
N LYS A 78 -25.43 13.70 17.89
CA LYS A 78 -25.44 13.05 19.19
C LYS A 78 -24.60 11.79 19.06
N GLY A 79 -23.57 11.70 19.90
CA GLY A 79 -22.54 10.68 19.84
C GLY A 79 -23.13 9.29 19.67
N GLN A 80 -22.80 8.66 18.54
CA GLN A 80 -22.93 7.22 18.41
C GLN A 80 -21.76 6.62 19.16
N LYS A 81 -22.05 6.19 20.39
CA LYS A 81 -21.25 5.20 21.09
C LYS A 81 -21.18 3.99 20.15
N GLU A 82 -19.97 3.70 19.69
CA GLU A 82 -19.65 2.54 18.86
C GLU A 82 -19.90 1.28 19.72
N GLU A 83 -21.08 0.69 19.57
CA GLU A 83 -21.35 -0.68 19.99
C GLU A 83 -20.86 -1.62 18.88
N PRO A 84 -20.10 -2.68 19.20
CA PRO A 84 -19.47 -3.55 18.23
C PRO A 84 -20.52 -4.54 17.70
N ASN A 85 -21.39 -4.09 16.79
CA ASN A 85 -22.22 -5.01 16.02
C ASN A 85 -21.51 -5.33 14.70
N THR A 86 -20.96 -6.54 14.66
CA THR A 86 -20.14 -7.16 13.61
C THR A 86 -20.92 -7.40 12.32
N THR A 87 -21.41 -6.34 11.66
CA THR A 87 -21.79 -6.36 10.25
C THR A 87 -21.61 -4.97 9.68
N ALA A 88 -20.46 -4.72 9.07
CA ALA A 88 -20.13 -3.43 8.51
C ALA A 88 -21.00 -3.16 7.26
N THR A 89 -21.94 -2.23 7.36
CA THR A 89 -22.79 -1.81 6.23
C THR A 89 -21.99 -0.96 5.25
N LEU A 90 -22.00 -1.32 3.97
CA LEU A 90 -21.33 -0.57 2.91
C LEU A 90 -21.88 0.86 2.77
N PRO A 91 -21.04 1.85 2.40
CA PRO A 91 -21.47 3.23 2.25
C PRO A 91 -22.39 3.42 1.03
N THR A 92 -23.20 4.48 1.06
CA THR A 92 -24.14 4.82 -0.03
C THR A 92 -23.44 5.21 -1.33
N CYS A 93 -22.41 6.05 -1.25
CA CYS A 93 -21.48 6.29 -2.35
C CYS A 93 -20.23 5.45 -2.11
N ARG A 94 -19.77 4.74 -3.16
CA ARG A 94 -18.67 3.78 -3.08
C ARG A 94 -17.58 4.17 -4.05
N VAL A 95 -16.36 4.20 -3.56
CA VAL A 95 -15.15 4.48 -4.31
C VAL A 95 -14.30 3.22 -4.26
N LYS A 96 -14.22 2.53 -5.40
CA LYS A 96 -13.29 1.41 -5.58
C LYS A 96 -11.89 1.97 -5.81
N VAL A 97 -10.95 1.54 -4.99
CA VAL A 97 -9.54 1.92 -5.10
C VAL A 97 -8.75 0.63 -5.35
N THR A 98 -8.14 0.54 -6.53
CA THR A 98 -7.21 -0.54 -6.87
C THR A 98 -5.79 -0.02 -6.66
N LEU A 99 -5.08 -0.65 -5.74
CA LEU A 99 -3.69 -0.36 -5.41
C LEU A 99 -2.82 -1.36 -6.16
N THR A 100 -2.11 -0.88 -7.17
CA THR A 100 -1.20 -1.72 -7.94
C THR A 100 -0.01 -2.16 -7.09
N ALA A 101 0.49 -3.37 -7.33
CA ALA A 101 1.69 -3.87 -6.69
C ALA A 101 2.87 -2.91 -6.89
N GLN A 102 3.66 -2.71 -5.84
CA GLN A 102 4.94 -2.01 -5.96
C GLN A 102 5.83 -2.79 -6.94
N PRO A 103 6.45 -2.11 -7.93
CA PRO A 103 7.45 -2.75 -8.75
C PRO A 103 8.55 -3.28 -7.83
N ALA A 104 8.95 -4.55 -8.02
CA ALA A 104 10.10 -5.07 -7.29
C ALA A 104 11.27 -4.12 -7.54
N ALA A 105 11.78 -3.47 -6.48
CA ALA A 105 12.96 -2.64 -6.59
C ALA A 105 14.05 -3.53 -7.20
N SER A 106 14.44 -3.22 -8.44
CA SER A 106 15.55 -3.90 -9.09
C SER A 106 16.80 -3.47 -8.31
N HIS A 107 17.18 -4.29 -7.33
CA HIS A 107 18.48 -4.22 -6.71
C HIS A 107 19.47 -4.70 -7.75
N ALA A 108 19.80 -3.85 -8.72
CA ALA A 108 20.97 -4.07 -9.55
C ALA A 108 22.15 -4.11 -8.56
N PRO A 109 22.87 -5.23 -8.41
CA PRO A 109 24.12 -5.20 -7.69
C PRO A 109 24.96 -4.16 -8.42
N THR A 110 25.32 -3.08 -7.72
CA THR A 110 26.32 -2.15 -8.23
C THR A 110 27.51 -3.01 -8.61
N PRO A 111 27.97 -3.03 -9.88
CA PRO A 111 29.17 -3.74 -10.22
C PRO A 111 30.29 -3.03 -9.46
N SER A 112 30.64 -3.57 -8.29
CA SER A 112 31.87 -3.26 -7.61
C SER A 112 32.96 -3.65 -8.60
N CYS A 113 33.52 -2.65 -9.27
CA CYS A 113 34.66 -2.78 -10.15
C CYS A 113 35.88 -3.12 -9.28
N LEU A 114 35.88 -4.32 -8.70
CA LEU A 114 37.05 -4.93 -8.09
C LEU A 114 37.86 -5.49 -9.25
N GLY A 115 39.01 -4.84 -9.46
CA GLY A 115 39.85 -4.97 -10.64
C GLY A 115 40.17 -6.41 -11.03
N LEU A 116 40.20 -6.61 -12.34
CA LEU A 116 40.83 -7.73 -13.02
C LEU A 116 42.23 -7.97 -12.44
N LEU A 117 42.38 -8.97 -11.58
CA LEU A 117 43.68 -9.60 -11.34
C LEU A 117 43.95 -10.51 -12.54
N ALA A 118 44.72 -9.99 -13.51
CA ALA A 118 45.28 -10.79 -14.58
C ALA A 118 46.24 -11.82 -13.99
N VAL A 119 45.78 -13.07 -13.90
CA VAL A 119 46.62 -14.20 -13.51
C VAL A 119 47.44 -14.61 -14.74
N VAL A 120 48.65 -14.06 -14.86
CA VAL A 120 49.62 -14.50 -15.87
C VAL A 120 50.34 -15.73 -15.32
N PHE A 121 49.83 -16.93 -15.62
CA PHE A 121 50.59 -18.16 -15.39
C PHE A 121 51.48 -18.42 -16.60
N THR A 122 52.77 -18.11 -16.44
CA THR A 122 53.85 -18.49 -17.34
C THR A 122 53.94 -20.01 -17.48
N PRO A 123 54.11 -20.58 -18.68
CA PRO A 123 54.31 -22.02 -18.83
C PRO A 123 55.66 -22.42 -18.24
N PHE A 124 55.62 -23.34 -17.27
CA PHE A 124 56.78 -24.00 -16.70
C PHE A 124 57.41 -24.89 -17.78
N VAL A 125 58.44 -24.38 -18.47
CA VAL A 125 59.30 -25.17 -19.36
C VAL A 125 60.35 -25.84 -18.49
N SER A 126 60.12 -27.09 -18.08
CA SER A 126 61.17 -27.91 -17.48
C SER A 126 62.10 -28.41 -18.59
N PHE A 127 63.22 -27.72 -18.77
CA PHE A 127 64.43 -28.30 -19.36
C PHE A 127 64.99 -29.34 -18.38
N GLY A 128 65.32 -30.53 -18.89
CA GLY A 128 65.70 -31.70 -18.10
C GLY A 128 67.17 -31.75 -17.67
N ALA A 129 67.53 -32.88 -17.07
CA ALA A 129 68.84 -33.58 -17.07
C ALA A 129 69.02 -34.34 -15.75
N TYR A 130 69.02 -35.67 -15.77
CA TYR A 130 70.22 -36.52 -15.61
C TYR A 130 69.84 -38.00 -15.79
#